data_AF-A0A3D0DXU5-F1
#
_entry.id   AF-A0A3D0DXU5-F1
#
_cell.length_a   1.000
_cell.length_b   1.000
_cell.length_c   1.000
_cell.angle_alpha   90.00
_cell.angle_beta   90.00
_cell.angle_gamma   90.00
#
_symmetry.space_group_name_H-M   'P 1'
#
loop_
_entity.id
_entity.type
_entity.pdbx_description
1 polymer ?
#
loop_
_entity_poly.entity_id
_entity_poly.type
_entity_poly.pdbx_seq_one_letter_code
_entity_poly.pdbx_strand_id
1 'polypeptide(L)'
;LVLRQDDAPERAGAALLAIKGIGPWTVNYTLLRGYGYADCSLHGDVAVRSAIGRLTGAATKPDIAQAEAWLAAYRPHRTMAAAYLWASLSQPAG
;
A
#
# COMPACT_ATOMS: atom_id res chain seq x y z
N LEU A 1 14.95 19.42 -3.43
CA LEU A 1 14.48 18.22 -4.17
C LEU A 1 13.44 18.67 -5.18
N VAL A 2 13.62 18.40 -6.47
CA VAL A 2 12.60 18.68 -7.51
C VAL A 2 12.08 17.34 -8.03
N LEU A 3 10.82 17.05 -7.73
CA LEU A 3 10.09 15.90 -8.25
C LEU A 3 9.06 16.37 -9.28
N ARG A 4 8.87 15.57 -10.33
CA ARG A 4 7.90 15.77 -11.41
C ARG A 4 6.89 14.65 -11.40
N GLN A 5 5.67 14.94 -11.83
CA GLN A 5 4.57 13.98 -11.83
C GLN A 5 4.84 12.72 -12.66
N ASP A 6 5.66 12.84 -13.70
CA ASP A 6 6.06 11.78 -14.63
C ASP A 6 7.36 11.05 -14.22
N ASP A 7 7.95 11.40 -13.07
CA ASP A 7 9.13 10.70 -12.56
C ASP A 7 8.80 9.25 -12.24
N ALA A 8 9.52 8.30 -12.85
CA ALA A 8 9.42 6.87 -12.59
C ALA A 8 9.36 6.54 -11.07
N PRO A 9 8.56 5.53 -10.67
CA PRO A 9 8.26 5.28 -9.27
C PRO A 9 9.51 4.98 -8.44
N GLU A 10 10.53 4.36 -9.03
CA GLU A 10 11.81 4.10 -8.37
C GLU A 10 12.54 5.39 -8.03
N ARG A 11 12.57 6.36 -8.95
CA ARG A 11 13.23 7.66 -8.74
C ARG A 11 12.48 8.48 -7.70
N ALA A 12 11.17 8.65 -7.87
CA ALA A 12 10.33 9.39 -6.94
C ALA A 12 10.37 8.75 -5.55
N GLY A 13 10.28 7.41 -5.48
CA GLY A 13 10.35 6.65 -4.24
C GLY A 13 11.68 6.80 -3.50
N ALA A 14 12.81 6.65 -4.19
CA ALA A 14 14.13 6.82 -3.59
C ALA A 14 14.36 8.24 -3.06
N ALA A 15 13.91 9.25 -3.82
CA ALA A 15 14.03 10.64 -3.42
C ALA A 15 13.18 10.99 -2.20
N LEU A 16 11.95 10.46 -2.12
CA LEU A 16 11.08 10.62 -0.95
C LEU A 16 11.67 9.92 0.28
N LEU A 17 12.18 8.69 0.12
CA LEU A 17 12.75 7.91 1.22
C LEU A 17 14.02 8.55 1.80
N ALA A 18 14.76 9.33 1.03
CA ALA A 18 15.94 10.06 1.49
C ALA A 18 15.63 11.21 2.47
N ILE A 19 14.35 11.61 2.60
CA ILE A 19 13.94 12.67 3.53
C ILE A 19 13.74 12.07 4.92
N LYS A 20 14.47 12.59 5.92
CA LYS A 20 14.33 12.16 7.32
C LYS A 20 12.88 12.26 7.79
N GLY A 21 12.34 11.16 8.28
CA GLY A 21 10.96 11.04 8.76
C GLY A 21 9.97 10.49 7.72
N ILE A 22 10.36 10.33 6.46
CA ILE A 22 9.55 9.66 5.44
C ILE A 22 9.94 8.18 5.38
N GLY A 23 9.00 7.30 5.73
CA GLY A 23 9.17 5.85 5.70
C GLY A 23 8.53 5.18 4.48
N PRO A 24 8.75 3.86 4.28
CA PRO A 24 8.23 3.11 3.12
C PRO A 24 6.72 3.21 2.92
N TRP A 25 5.94 3.25 4.01
CA TRP A 25 4.49 3.42 3.93
C TRP A 25 4.12 4.78 3.32
N THR A 26 4.73 5.87 3.79
CA THR A 26 4.49 7.23 3.27
C THR A 26 4.91 7.34 1.80
N VAL A 27 6.02 6.71 1.42
CA VAL A 27 6.46 6.64 0.02
C VAL A 27 5.40 5.97 -0.84
N ASN A 28 4.98 4.75 -0.51
CA ASN A 28 3.99 4.00 -1.29
C ASN A 28 2.63 4.72 -1.34
N TYR A 29 2.21 5.34 -0.23
CA TYR A 29 0.99 6.14 -0.21
C TYR A 29 1.08 7.38 -1.11
N THR A 30 2.24 8.04 -1.14
CA THR A 30 2.50 9.21 -2.00
C THR A 30 2.53 8.81 -3.47
N LEU A 31 3.21 7.71 -3.82
CA LEU A 31 3.23 7.18 -5.19
C LEU A 31 1.81 6.78 -5.65
N LEU A 32 1.00 6.24 -4.74
CA LEU A 32 -0.40 5.90 -5.02
C LEU A 32 -1.27 7.15 -5.22
N ARG A 33 -1.41 8.01 -4.20
CA ARG A 33 -2.37 9.13 -4.19
C ARG A 33 -1.85 10.37 -4.91
N GLY A 34 -0.55 10.62 -4.84
CA GLY A 34 0.10 11.78 -5.42
C GLY A 34 0.45 11.58 -6.89
N TYR A 35 0.96 10.39 -7.25
CA TYR A 35 1.46 10.11 -8.61
C TYR A 35 0.52 9.21 -9.43
N GLY A 36 -0.42 8.50 -8.79
CA GLY A 36 -1.35 7.61 -9.49
C GLY A 36 -0.75 6.27 -9.91
N TYR A 37 0.35 5.84 -9.29
CA TYR A 37 1.00 4.58 -9.66
C TYR A 37 0.16 3.35 -9.30
N ALA A 38 0.02 2.43 -10.27
CA ALA A 38 -0.83 1.24 -10.15
C ALA A 38 -0.26 0.12 -9.26
N ASP A 39 1.06 0.12 -9.03
CA ASP A 39 1.75 -0.97 -8.32
C ASP A 39 2.43 -0.55 -7.01
N CYS A 40 1.70 0.12 -6.11
CA CYS A 40 2.21 0.50 -4.79
C CYS A 40 1.83 -0.54 -3.71
N SER A 41 2.79 -0.93 -2.87
CA SER A 41 2.53 -1.90 -1.79
C SER A 41 2.28 -1.19 -0.47
N LEU A 42 1.05 -1.32 0.04
CA LEU A 42 0.64 -0.78 1.33
C LEU A 42 0.63 -1.84 2.43
N HIS A 43 1.58 -2.78 2.39
CA HIS A 43 1.67 -3.86 3.38
C HIS A 43 1.89 -3.36 4.82
N GLY A 44 2.44 -2.15 5.00
CA GLY A 44 2.57 -1.49 6.30
C GLY A 44 1.28 -0.85 6.83
N ASP A 45 0.24 -0.73 5.99
CA ASP A 45 -1.00 -0.05 6.35
C ASP A 45 -1.86 -0.89 7.29
N VAL A 46 -2.24 -0.31 8.44
CA VAL A 46 -2.99 -1.02 9.48
C VAL A 46 -4.39 -1.41 9.00
N ALA A 47 -5.05 -0.58 8.20
CA ALA A 47 -6.38 -0.86 7.68
C ALA A 47 -6.30 -1.97 6.62
N VAL A 48 -5.37 -1.87 5.66
CA VAL A 48 -5.11 -2.93 4.66
C VAL A 48 -4.86 -4.28 5.35
N ARG A 49 -3.96 -4.33 6.34
CA ARG A 49 -3.70 -5.57 7.10
C ARG A 49 -4.94 -6.09 7.82
N SER A 50 -5.75 -5.20 8.39
CA SER A 50 -7.00 -5.59 9.05
C SER A 50 -8.02 -6.16 8.05
N ALA A 51 -8.12 -5.57 6.86
CA ALA A 51 -8.98 -6.04 5.78
C ALA A 51 -8.53 -7.41 5.25
N ILE A 52 -7.22 -7.62 5.07
CA ILE A 52 -6.66 -8.94 4.70
C ILE A 52 -7.04 -9.98 5.77
N GLY A 53 -6.87 -9.66 7.04
CA GLY A 53 -7.24 -10.55 8.14
C GLY A 53 -8.72 -10.95 8.11
N ARG A 54 -9.63 -9.98 7.92
CA ARG A 54 -11.07 -10.24 7.76
C ARG A 54 -11.38 -11.11 6.54
N LEU A 55 -10.79 -10.79 5.40
CA LEU A 55 -11.04 -11.49 4.14
C LEU A 55 -10.54 -12.94 4.16
N THR A 56 -9.44 -13.19 4.85
CA THR A 56 -8.81 -14.52 4.94
C THR A 56 -9.33 -15.35 6.12
N GLY A 57 -10.17 -14.77 6.99
CA GLY A 57 -10.61 -15.44 8.22
C GLY A 57 -9.47 -15.70 9.22
N ALA A 58 -8.38 -14.93 9.14
CA ALA A 58 -7.22 -15.13 9.99
C ALA A 58 -7.56 -14.84 11.46
N ALA A 59 -7.15 -15.74 12.37
CA ALA A 59 -7.36 -15.58 13.81
C ALA A 59 -6.65 -14.32 14.37
N THR A 60 -5.55 -13.91 13.75
CA THR A 60 -4.79 -12.73 14.10
C THR A 60 -4.55 -11.85 12.88
N LYS A 61 -4.50 -10.53 13.08
CA LYS A 61 -4.15 -9.58 12.02
C LYS A 61 -2.78 -9.93 11.43
N PRO A 62 -2.66 -10.12 10.10
CA PRO A 62 -1.39 -10.39 9.45
C PRO A 62 -0.32 -9.38 9.84
N ASP A 63 0.93 -9.81 10.00
CA ASP A 63 2.08 -8.91 10.14
C ASP A 63 2.43 -8.24 8.80
N ILE A 64 3.49 -7.42 8.80
CA ILE A 64 3.95 -6.68 7.62
C ILE A 64 4.41 -7.66 6.52
N ALA A 65 5.16 -8.71 6.88
CA ALA A 65 5.72 -9.66 5.93
C ALA A 65 4.61 -10.52 5.30
N GLN A 66 3.64 -10.95 6.10
CA GLN A 66 2.47 -11.70 5.64
C GLN A 66 1.62 -10.86 4.69
N ALA A 67 1.39 -9.58 5.03
CA ALA A 67 0.64 -8.67 4.16
C ALA A 67 1.39 -8.36 2.86
N GLU A 68 2.72 -8.23 2.91
CA GLU A 68 3.56 -8.05 1.73
C GLU A 68 3.46 -9.25 0.78
N ALA A 69 3.61 -10.47 1.32
CA ALA A 69 3.48 -11.71 0.55
C ALA A 69 2.08 -11.85 -0.07
N TRP A 70 1.02 -11.54 0.70
CA TRP A 70 -0.35 -11.58 0.21
C TRP A 70 -0.59 -10.57 -0.92
N LEU A 71 -0.12 -9.34 -0.76
CA LEU A 71 -0.26 -8.29 -1.77
C LEU A 71 0.59 -8.58 -3.02
N ALA A 72 1.68 -9.34 -2.92
CA ALA A 72 2.53 -9.68 -4.08
C ALA A 72 1.76 -10.41 -5.19
N ALA A 73 0.73 -11.19 -4.85
CA ALA A 73 -0.13 -11.88 -5.82
C ALA A 73 -0.93 -10.92 -6.73
N TYR A 74 -1.05 -9.64 -6.36
CA TYR A 74 -1.82 -8.64 -7.10
C TYR A 74 -0.95 -7.72 -7.96
N ARG A 75 0.34 -8.02 -8.14
CA ARG A 75 1.17 -7.28 -9.12
C ARG A 75 0.61 -7.45 -10.54
N PRO A 76 0.65 -6.42 -11.40
CA PRO A 76 1.17 -5.06 -11.17
C PRO A 76 0.09 -4.06 -10.69
N HIS A 77 -0.97 -4.52 -10.03
CA HIS A 77 -2.16 -3.73 -9.67
C HIS A 77 -2.39 -3.66 -8.14
N ARG A 78 -1.33 -3.67 -7.34
CA ARG A 78 -1.43 -3.66 -5.87
C ARG A 78 -2.17 -2.45 -5.31
N THR A 79 -2.14 -1.31 -6.01
CA THR A 79 -2.95 -0.12 -5.66
C THR A 79 -4.45 -0.41 -5.72
N MET A 80 -4.89 -1.15 -6.74
CA MET A 80 -6.30 -1.53 -6.89
C MET A 80 -6.72 -2.47 -5.75
N ALA A 81 -5.88 -3.47 -5.43
CA ALA A 81 -6.13 -4.36 -4.30
C ALA A 81 -6.27 -3.58 -2.98
N ALA A 82 -5.37 -2.63 -2.71
CA ALA A 82 -5.47 -1.77 -1.53
C ALA A 82 -6.76 -0.94 -1.49
N ALA A 83 -7.21 -0.40 -2.64
CA ALA A 83 -8.46 0.35 -2.74
C ALA A 83 -9.68 -0.50 -2.37
N TYR A 84 -9.77 -1.74 -2.88
CA TYR A 84 -10.84 -2.67 -2.51
C TYR A 84 -10.78 -3.10 -1.04
N LEU A 85 -9.58 -3.29 -0.49
CA LEU A 85 -9.39 -3.60 0.93
C LEU A 85 -9.84 -2.45 1.83
N TRP A 86 -9.60 -1.19 1.47
CA TRP A 86 -10.17 -0.07 2.22
C TRP A 86 -11.69 0.00 2.10
N ALA A 87 -12.22 -0.19 0.90
CA ALA A 87 -13.66 -0.15 0.66
C ALA A 87 -14.41 -1.25 1.44
N SER A 88 -13.82 -2.44 1.60
CA SER A 88 -14.44 -3.54 2.34
C SER A 88 -14.58 -3.26 3.84
N LEU A 89 -13.79 -2.34 4.40
CA LEU A 89 -13.90 -1.93 5.80
C LEU A 89 -15.02 -0.92 6.05
N SER A 90 -15.53 -0.27 5.00
CA SER A 90 -16.64 0.68 5.07
C SER A 90 -18.00 0.01 4.96
N GLN A 91 -18.05 -1.24 4.49
CA GLN A 91 -19.29 -2.00 4.48
C GLN A 91 -19.53 -2.63 5.85
N PRO A 92 -20.73 -2.49 6.44
CA PRO A 92 -21.05 -3.21 7.67
C PRO A 92 -20.91 -4.72 7.42
N ALA A 93 -20.33 -5.43 8.39
CA ALA A 93 -20.35 -6.89 8.35
C ALA A 93 -21.83 -7.32 8.35
N GLY A 94 -22.25 -7.96 7.25
CA GLY A 94 -23.56 -8.58 7.15
C GLY A 94 -23.73 -9.72 8.15
#